data_AF-A0A0M8V3M9-F1
#
_entry.id   AF-A0A0M8V3M9-F1
#
_cell.length_a   1.000
_cell.length_b   1.000
_cell.length_c   1.000
_cell.angle_alpha   90.00
_cell.angle_beta   90.00
_cell.angle_gamma   90.00
#
_symmetry.space_group_name_H-M   'P 1'
#
loop_
_entity.id
_entity.type
_entity.pdbx_description
1 polymer ?
#
loop_
_entity_poly.entity_id
_entity_poly.type
_entity_poly.pdbx_seq_one_letter_code
_entity_poly.pdbx_strand_id
1 'polypeptide(L)'
;MTVVAAAALAAGALASTAPYASASAAGTAPVAAAQASHPGPSVNRNVSRVPAARSAANVIYSPGCSGTTLPIVCTITEPVVTQRETTYNFSFLPGDHVTVSGGGCVQTGGHGRTWKRYVDPASDNDLYHGLITIPGATGELERLLNVVGRQYVVGGRGGSLKLGYEDDGYSDNSYSAHDNGTGNQCLNSVNAFVRIVVS
;
A
#
# COMPACT_ATOMS: atom_id res chain seq x y z
N MET A 1 36.27 14.49 53.04
CA MET A 1 37.44 14.98 52.28
C MET A 1 36.94 15.95 51.22
N THR A 2 37.21 17.24 51.45
CA THR A 2 37.22 18.39 50.53
C THR A 2 38.13 18.09 49.30
N VAL A 3 38.03 18.67 48.08
CA VAL A 3 37.91 20.07 47.60
C VAL A 3 37.43 20.04 46.11
N VAL A 4 36.38 20.77 45.65
CA VAL A 4 36.31 22.08 44.89
C VAL A 4 37.11 22.10 43.56
N ALA A 5 36.63 22.53 42.36
CA ALA A 5 36.12 23.83 41.87
C ALA A 5 35.44 23.64 40.46
N ALA A 6 34.32 24.29 40.05
CA ALA A 6 34.02 25.71 39.73
C ALA A 6 34.89 26.29 38.58
N ALA A 7 34.47 27.15 37.63
CA ALA A 7 33.26 27.83 37.14
C ALA A 7 33.63 28.38 35.72
N ALA A 8 32.74 28.78 34.78
CA ALA A 8 32.13 30.13 34.64
C ALA A 8 31.49 30.19 33.22
N LEU A 9 30.21 30.53 33.03
CA LEU A 9 29.59 31.85 32.80
C LEU A 9 30.08 32.63 31.57
N ALA A 10 29.16 32.91 30.63
CA ALA A 10 28.93 34.26 30.09
C ALA A 10 27.59 34.32 29.32
N ALA A 11 26.74 35.25 29.75
CA ALA A 11 25.54 35.72 29.07
C ALA A 11 25.87 36.88 28.13
N GLY A 12 25.04 37.11 27.11
CA GLY A 12 25.14 38.29 26.25
C GLY A 12 23.92 38.44 25.34
N ALA A 13 22.91 39.17 25.82
CA ALA A 13 21.82 39.69 25.01
C ALA A 13 22.22 41.05 24.42
N LEU A 14 21.97 41.27 23.14
CA LEU A 14 21.88 42.62 22.55
C LEU A 14 20.74 42.65 21.54
N ALA A 15 19.73 43.46 21.84
CA ALA A 15 18.75 43.97 20.89
C ALA A 15 19.31 45.25 20.25
N SER A 16 19.13 45.39 18.94
CA SER A 16 19.43 46.63 18.20
C SER A 16 18.30 46.94 17.22
N THR A 17 17.86 48.20 17.26
CA THR A 17 16.69 48.79 16.59
C THR A 17 17.00 49.34 15.18
N ALA A 18 16.06 49.11 14.24
CA ALA A 18 15.62 49.95 13.08
C ALA A 18 16.66 50.32 11.98
N PRO A 19 16.28 50.68 10.72
CA PRO A 19 14.99 51.21 10.25
C PRO A 19 14.41 50.60 8.94
N TYR A 20 13.21 51.08 8.58
CA TYR A 20 12.51 50.91 7.30
C TYR A 20 13.34 51.39 6.10
N ALA A 21 13.32 50.63 5.00
CA ALA A 21 13.53 51.13 3.65
C ALA A 21 12.70 50.33 2.64
N SER A 22 11.71 51.00 2.06
CA SER A 22 10.96 50.57 0.89
C SER A 22 11.85 50.69 -0.35
N ALA A 23 11.95 49.64 -1.15
CA ALA A 23 12.39 49.78 -2.54
C ALA A 23 11.78 48.66 -3.39
N SER A 24 10.84 49.08 -4.25
CA SER A 24 10.29 48.33 -5.36
C SER A 24 11.40 48.10 -6.39
N ALA A 25 11.66 46.83 -6.74
CA ALA A 25 12.34 46.48 -7.97
C ALA A 25 11.51 45.42 -8.69
N ALA A 26 10.90 45.85 -9.79
CA ALA A 26 10.26 44.99 -10.76
C ALA A 26 11.29 44.01 -11.31
N GLY A 27 11.09 42.73 -11.01
CA GLY A 27 11.78 41.62 -11.64
C GLY A 27 10.73 40.65 -12.15
N THR A 28 10.44 40.72 -13.45
CA THR A 28 9.65 39.73 -14.17
C THR A 28 10.31 38.36 -14.06
N ALA A 29 9.86 37.56 -13.10
CA ALA A 29 10.12 36.13 -13.12
C ALA A 29 9.29 35.54 -14.27
N PRO A 30 9.89 34.73 -15.16
CA PRO A 30 9.10 33.99 -16.13
C PRO A 30 8.26 33.01 -15.34
N VAL A 31 6.93 33.22 -15.33
CA VAL A 31 5.97 32.18 -15.01
C VAL A 31 6.16 31.13 -16.10
N ALA A 32 7.01 30.14 -15.83
CA ALA A 32 6.99 28.91 -16.59
C ALA A 32 5.59 28.34 -16.40
N ALA A 33 4.74 28.59 -17.39
CA ALA A 33 3.43 28.00 -17.49
C ALA A 33 3.63 26.50 -17.26
N ALA A 34 3.08 26.00 -16.15
CA ALA A 34 2.93 24.59 -15.91
C ALA A 34 2.24 24.04 -17.16
N GLN A 35 3.02 23.36 -18.01
CA GLN A 35 2.48 22.64 -19.13
C GLN A 35 1.57 21.59 -18.52
N ALA A 36 0.27 21.82 -18.68
CA ALA A 36 -0.75 20.83 -18.42
C ALA A 36 -0.32 19.56 -19.17
N SER A 37 0.09 18.57 -18.41
CA SER A 37 0.33 17.22 -18.88
C SER A 37 -0.91 16.82 -19.67
N HIS A 38 -0.75 16.70 -20.99
CA HIS A 38 -1.82 16.27 -21.87
C HIS A 38 -2.38 14.96 -21.33
N PRO A 39 -3.71 14.82 -21.15
CA PRO A 39 -4.29 13.51 -21.00
C PRO A 39 -3.96 12.76 -22.29
N GLY A 40 -3.14 11.71 -22.19
CA GLY A 40 -2.99 10.77 -23.28
C GLY A 40 -4.37 10.30 -23.76
N PRO A 41 -4.49 9.82 -25.01
CA PRO A 41 -5.76 9.37 -25.54
C PRO A 41 -6.36 8.37 -24.55
N SER A 42 -7.56 8.67 -24.04
CA SER A 42 -8.30 7.79 -23.16
C SER A 42 -8.56 6.50 -23.92
N VAL A 43 -7.69 5.51 -23.74
CA VAL A 43 -7.93 4.17 -24.27
C VAL A 43 -9.24 3.73 -23.63
N ASN A 44 -10.24 3.49 -24.46
CA ASN A 44 -11.54 3.05 -24.01
C ASN A 44 -11.38 1.74 -23.22
N ARG A 45 -11.36 1.82 -21.89
CA ARG A 45 -11.24 0.66 -20.98
C ARG A 45 -12.52 -0.16 -20.90
N ASN A 46 -13.49 0.09 -21.78
CA ASN A 46 -14.72 -0.67 -21.94
C ASN A 46 -14.51 -1.99 -22.71
N VAL A 47 -13.26 -2.44 -22.85
CA VAL A 47 -12.99 -3.86 -23.11
C VAL A 47 -13.41 -4.57 -21.84
N SER A 48 -14.64 -5.10 -21.87
CA SER A 48 -15.26 -5.89 -20.80
C SER A 48 -14.19 -6.58 -19.97
N ARG A 49 -13.99 -6.14 -18.72
CA ARG A 49 -13.20 -6.91 -17.75
C ARG A 49 -13.88 -8.25 -17.72
N VAL A 50 -13.36 -9.21 -18.48
CA VAL A 50 -13.94 -10.54 -18.58
C VAL A 50 -14.04 -11.02 -17.15
N PRO A 51 -15.25 -11.31 -16.64
CA PRO A 51 -15.41 -11.70 -15.26
C PRO A 51 -14.49 -12.89 -15.04
N ALA A 52 -13.47 -12.70 -14.21
CA ALA A 52 -12.59 -13.79 -13.86
C ALA A 52 -13.49 -14.85 -13.20
N ALA A 53 -13.55 -16.03 -13.82
CA ALA A 53 -14.34 -17.12 -13.30
C ALA A 53 -13.88 -17.44 -11.87
N ARG A 54 -14.88 -17.53 -10.97
CA ARG A 54 -14.79 -17.77 -9.52
C ARG A 54 -14.43 -16.53 -8.71
N SER A 55 -15.42 -15.66 -8.56
CA SER A 55 -15.53 -14.73 -7.44
C SER A 55 -15.46 -15.51 -6.13
N ALA A 56 -14.55 -15.12 -5.24
CA ALA A 56 -14.70 -15.45 -3.83
C ALA A 56 -15.94 -14.72 -3.32
N ALA A 57 -16.97 -15.47 -2.95
CA ALA A 57 -18.34 -15.01 -2.80
C ALA A 57 -18.57 -13.93 -1.70
N ASN A 58 -17.54 -13.55 -0.94
CA ASN A 58 -17.64 -12.61 0.19
C ASN A 58 -16.53 -11.54 0.22
N VAL A 59 -15.84 -11.29 -0.90
CA VAL A 59 -14.79 -10.25 -0.94
C VAL A 59 -15.41 -8.86 -0.99
N ILE A 60 -14.92 -7.95 -0.13
CA ILE A 60 -15.35 -6.56 -0.07
C ILE A 60 -14.47 -5.72 -1.00
N TYR A 61 -15.05 -5.21 -2.08
CA TYR A 61 -14.42 -4.29 -3.01
C TYR A 61 -14.85 -2.85 -2.74
N SER A 62 -13.91 -1.92 -2.76
CA SER A 62 -14.24 -0.49 -2.82
C SER A 62 -14.94 -0.14 -4.14
N PRO A 63 -15.76 0.93 -4.20
CA PRO A 63 -16.44 1.34 -5.43
C PRO A 63 -15.50 1.57 -6.62
N GLY A 64 -14.27 2.02 -6.40
CA GLY A 64 -13.33 2.31 -7.48
C GLY A 64 -12.81 1.06 -8.22
N CYS A 65 -13.03 -0.15 -7.69
CA CYS A 65 -12.64 -1.40 -8.36
C CYS A 65 -13.38 -1.64 -9.69
N SER A 66 -14.57 -1.06 -9.87
CA SER A 66 -15.33 -1.14 -11.12
C SER A 66 -15.13 0.06 -12.05
N GLY A 67 -14.33 1.06 -11.64
CA GLY A 67 -14.09 2.27 -12.43
C GLY A 67 -13.41 1.96 -13.76
N THR A 68 -13.72 2.72 -14.80
CA THR A 68 -13.10 2.59 -16.15
C THR A 68 -12.27 3.82 -16.52
N THR A 69 -12.29 4.85 -15.68
CA THR A 69 -11.56 6.11 -15.87
C THR A 69 -10.37 6.15 -14.92
N LEU A 70 -9.22 6.56 -15.44
CA LEU A 70 -7.99 6.74 -14.66
C LEU A 70 -8.06 8.01 -13.79
N PRO A 71 -7.46 8.00 -12.59
CA PRO A 71 -6.87 6.83 -11.93
C PRO A 71 -7.93 5.90 -11.37
N ILE A 72 -7.72 4.59 -11.50
CA ILE A 72 -8.57 3.57 -10.90
C ILE A 72 -7.99 3.24 -9.54
N VAL A 73 -8.77 3.47 -8.48
CA VAL A 73 -8.37 3.17 -7.10
C VAL A 73 -9.23 2.03 -6.58
N CYS A 74 -8.64 0.84 -6.44
CA CYS A 74 -9.32 -0.34 -5.95
C CYS A 74 -8.73 -0.80 -4.61
N THR A 75 -9.51 -0.73 -3.55
CA THR A 75 -9.20 -1.41 -2.28
C THR A 75 -10.00 -2.69 -2.17
N ILE A 76 -9.31 -3.78 -1.87
CA ILE A 76 -9.86 -5.07 -1.48
C ILE A 76 -9.64 -5.18 0.03
N THR A 77 -10.73 -5.19 0.79
CA THR A 77 -10.70 -5.36 2.24
C THR A 77 -10.96 -6.81 2.57
N GLU A 78 -10.24 -7.33 3.56
CA GLU A 78 -10.28 -8.74 3.96
C GLU A 78 -10.08 -9.69 2.77
N PRO A 79 -8.93 -9.63 2.07
CA PRO A 79 -8.61 -10.60 1.02
C PRO A 79 -8.81 -12.04 1.50
N VAL A 80 -9.16 -12.95 0.60
CA VAL A 80 -9.27 -14.37 0.96
C VAL A 80 -7.94 -14.90 1.46
N VAL A 81 -7.96 -15.43 2.68
CA VAL A 81 -6.80 -16.00 3.39
C VAL A 81 -6.93 -17.50 3.62
N THR A 82 -8.06 -18.10 3.23
CA THR A 82 -8.36 -19.53 3.39
C THR A 82 -7.94 -20.37 2.19
N GLN A 83 -7.10 -19.83 1.30
CA GLN A 83 -6.49 -20.56 0.19
C GLN A 83 -5.24 -19.84 -0.32
N ARG A 84 -4.33 -20.61 -0.92
CA ARG A 84 -3.05 -20.10 -1.43
C ARG A 84 -3.19 -19.11 -2.58
N GLU A 85 -4.22 -19.27 -3.41
CA GLU A 85 -4.48 -18.43 -4.58
C GLU A 85 -5.98 -18.20 -4.76
N THR A 86 -6.34 -16.95 -5.01
CA THR A 86 -7.68 -16.52 -5.40
C THR A 86 -7.59 -15.57 -6.58
N THR A 87 -8.32 -15.85 -7.65
CA THR A 87 -8.46 -14.88 -8.74
C THR A 87 -9.58 -13.89 -8.42
N TYR A 88 -9.30 -12.59 -8.55
CA TYR A 88 -10.25 -11.52 -8.23
C TYR A 88 -10.86 -10.94 -9.50
N ASN A 89 -12.05 -10.37 -9.36
CA ASN A 89 -12.72 -9.66 -10.47
C ASN A 89 -12.17 -8.24 -10.63
N PHE A 90 -10.85 -8.13 -10.84
CA PHE A 90 -10.14 -6.90 -11.15
C PHE A 90 -9.08 -7.24 -12.20
N SER A 91 -9.24 -6.71 -13.41
CA SER A 91 -8.33 -7.01 -14.53
C SER A 91 -7.48 -5.81 -14.91
N PHE A 92 -6.24 -6.10 -15.27
CA PHE A 92 -5.25 -5.17 -15.81
C PHE A 92 -5.19 -5.26 -17.33
N LEU A 93 -4.92 -4.13 -17.96
CA LEU A 93 -4.65 -4.02 -19.39
C LEU A 93 -3.15 -3.86 -19.65
N PRO A 94 -2.62 -4.35 -20.79
CA PRO A 94 -1.26 -4.03 -21.21
C PRO A 94 -1.00 -2.52 -21.19
N GLY A 95 0.14 -2.12 -20.62
CA GLY A 95 0.53 -0.72 -20.45
C GLY A 95 0.01 -0.04 -19.19
N ASP A 96 -0.83 -0.70 -18.38
CA ASP A 96 -1.27 -0.14 -17.10
C ASP A 96 -0.07 0.12 -16.17
N HIS A 97 -0.01 1.33 -15.61
CA HIS A 97 0.93 1.67 -14.54
C HIS A 97 0.28 1.38 -13.20
N VAL A 98 0.83 0.41 -12.46
CA VAL A 98 0.20 -0.13 -11.25
C VAL A 98 1.07 0.15 -10.04
N THR A 99 0.48 0.78 -9.02
CA THR A 99 1.09 0.88 -7.68
C THR A 99 0.27 0.06 -6.69
N VAL A 100 0.96 -0.74 -5.88
CA VAL A 100 0.33 -1.56 -4.83
C VAL A 100 0.71 -1.02 -3.46
N SER A 101 -0.29 -0.95 -2.59
CA SER A 101 -0.16 -0.72 -1.16
C SER A 101 -0.95 -1.81 -0.43
N GLY A 102 -0.56 -2.13 0.78
CA GLY A 102 -1.26 -3.13 1.58
C GLY A 102 -0.88 -3.00 3.05
N GLY A 103 -1.67 -3.62 3.90
CA GLY A 103 -1.44 -3.56 5.34
C GLY A 103 -2.51 -4.34 6.09
N GLY A 104 -2.63 -4.03 7.38
CA GLY A 104 -3.55 -4.69 8.30
C GLY A 104 -3.06 -6.06 8.76
N CYS A 105 -3.95 -6.80 9.41
CA CYS A 105 -3.66 -8.09 9.98
C CYS A 105 -4.69 -9.17 9.62
N VAL A 106 -4.25 -10.42 9.74
CA VAL A 106 -5.00 -11.65 9.50
C VAL A 106 -4.88 -12.55 10.72
N GLN A 107 -5.93 -13.30 11.06
CA GLN A 107 -5.86 -14.41 12.00
C GLN A 107 -5.44 -15.69 11.27
N THR A 108 -4.40 -16.37 11.75
CA THR A 108 -3.86 -17.63 11.19
C THR A 108 -4.38 -18.88 11.91
N GLY A 109 -5.35 -18.72 12.81
CA GLY A 109 -5.85 -19.80 13.66
C GLY A 109 -4.81 -20.35 14.66
N GLY A 110 -5.06 -21.56 15.16
CA GLY A 110 -4.25 -22.20 16.19
C GLY A 110 -4.38 -21.62 17.62
N HIS A 111 -3.33 -21.80 18.43
CA HIS A 111 -3.28 -21.38 19.84
C HIS A 111 -2.29 -20.22 20.04
N GLY A 112 -2.55 -19.37 21.04
CA GLY A 112 -1.64 -18.29 21.43
C GLY A 112 -1.98 -16.97 20.74
N ARG A 113 -0.95 -16.27 20.21
CA ARG A 113 -1.13 -15.02 19.47
C ARG A 113 -1.19 -15.32 17.98
N THR A 114 -2.40 -15.32 17.48
CA THR A 114 -2.81 -15.84 16.17
C THR A 114 -2.87 -14.77 15.09
N TRP A 115 -2.77 -13.49 15.47
CA TRP A 115 -2.82 -12.38 14.53
C TRP A 115 -1.45 -11.98 14.02
N LYS A 116 -1.33 -11.87 12.69
CA LYS A 116 -0.10 -11.57 11.96
C LYS A 116 -0.31 -10.41 11.01
N ARG A 117 0.73 -9.57 10.82
CA ARG A 117 0.67 -8.52 9.79
C ARG A 117 0.62 -9.16 8.42
N TYR A 118 -0.32 -8.73 7.60
CA TYR A 118 -0.56 -9.32 6.28
C TYR A 118 0.63 -9.17 5.33
N VAL A 119 1.34 -8.04 5.39
CA VAL A 119 2.45 -7.74 4.46
C VAL A 119 3.78 -8.26 4.99
N ASP A 120 4.07 -8.01 6.27
CA ASP A 120 5.37 -8.28 6.89
C ASP A 120 5.20 -8.86 8.30
N PRO A 121 4.80 -10.13 8.43
CA PRO A 121 4.57 -10.78 9.71
C PRO A 121 5.87 -10.94 10.50
N ALA A 122 5.80 -10.77 11.82
CA ALA A 122 6.97 -10.91 12.68
C ALA A 122 7.38 -12.39 12.87
N SER A 123 8.51 -12.79 12.25
CA SER A 123 9.27 -14.02 12.51
C SER A 123 8.43 -15.32 12.55
N ASP A 124 8.05 -15.82 11.37
CA ASP A 124 7.26 -17.05 11.25
C ASP A 124 7.77 -17.97 10.10
N ASN A 125 9.07 -18.21 9.99
CA ASN A 125 9.66 -19.13 8.99
C ASN A 125 9.19 -18.89 7.54
N ASP A 126 8.96 -17.63 7.17
CA ASP A 126 8.45 -17.22 5.86
C ASP A 126 6.99 -17.62 5.55
N LEU A 127 6.16 -17.82 6.59
CA LEU A 127 4.72 -18.04 6.47
C LEU A 127 3.91 -16.78 6.84
N TYR A 128 2.58 -16.89 6.68
CA TYR A 128 1.54 -15.97 7.15
C TYR A 128 1.58 -14.59 6.53
N HIS A 129 1.83 -14.54 5.22
CA HIS A 129 1.91 -13.29 4.47
C HIS A 129 1.09 -13.32 3.17
N GLY A 130 0.68 -12.14 2.73
CA GLY A 130 -0.02 -11.94 1.46
C GLY A 130 0.86 -12.29 0.26
N LEU A 131 0.21 -12.78 -0.79
CA LEU A 131 0.78 -13.05 -2.11
C LEU A 131 0.02 -12.25 -3.16
N ILE A 132 0.67 -11.92 -4.27
CA ILE A 132 0.06 -11.20 -5.39
C ILE A 132 0.64 -11.65 -6.73
N THR A 133 -0.24 -11.75 -7.74
CA THR A 133 0.16 -11.79 -9.15
C THR A 133 -0.48 -10.60 -9.87
N ILE A 134 0.36 -9.75 -10.46
CA ILE A 134 -0.04 -8.79 -11.50
C ILE A 134 0.44 -9.36 -12.84
N PRO A 135 -0.48 -9.84 -13.70
CA PRO A 135 -0.11 -10.50 -14.96
C PRO A 135 0.81 -9.62 -15.81
N GLY A 136 1.96 -10.17 -16.20
CA GLY A 136 2.95 -9.45 -17.01
C GLY A 136 3.75 -8.38 -16.26
N ALA A 137 3.65 -8.30 -14.93
CA ALA A 137 4.36 -7.31 -14.11
C ALA A 137 5.10 -7.91 -12.89
N THR A 138 4.57 -8.95 -12.25
CA THR A 138 5.22 -9.64 -11.12
C THR A 138 5.44 -11.13 -11.43
N GLY A 139 6.16 -11.84 -10.56
CA GLY A 139 6.13 -13.30 -10.54
C GLY A 139 4.74 -13.85 -10.17
N GLU A 140 4.52 -15.15 -10.40
CA GLU A 140 3.34 -15.85 -9.91
C GLU A 140 3.39 -15.97 -8.38
N LEU A 141 2.35 -15.47 -7.71
CA LEU A 141 2.20 -15.47 -6.26
C LEU A 141 3.44 -14.92 -5.56
N GLU A 142 3.87 -13.74 -5.99
CA GLU A 142 5.00 -13.06 -5.38
C GLU A 142 4.62 -12.52 -4.00
N ARG A 143 5.55 -12.61 -3.04
CA ARG A 143 5.34 -12.10 -1.68
C ARG A 143 5.01 -10.62 -1.72
N LEU A 144 3.90 -10.24 -1.09
CA LEU A 144 3.36 -8.89 -1.17
C LEU A 144 4.34 -7.83 -0.63
N LEU A 145 5.16 -8.17 0.37
CA LEU A 145 6.24 -7.31 0.87
C LEU A 145 7.18 -6.81 -0.23
N ASN A 146 7.47 -7.64 -1.23
CA ASN A 146 8.37 -7.29 -2.34
C ASN A 146 7.70 -6.41 -3.39
N VAL A 147 6.38 -6.25 -3.31
CA VAL A 147 5.55 -5.54 -4.30
C VAL A 147 5.02 -4.21 -3.78
N VAL A 148 4.73 -4.10 -2.49
CA VAL A 148 4.19 -2.87 -1.89
C VAL A 148 5.16 -1.69 -2.03
N GLY A 149 4.60 -0.51 -2.32
CA GLY A 149 5.38 0.73 -2.46
C GLY A 149 6.16 0.87 -3.76
N ARG A 150 6.01 -0.08 -4.70
CA ARG A 150 6.65 -0.06 -6.02
C ARG A 150 5.64 0.20 -7.13
N GLN A 151 6.14 0.72 -8.25
CA GLN A 151 5.37 0.88 -9.48
C GLN A 151 5.77 -0.20 -10.50
N TYR A 152 4.76 -0.77 -11.15
CA TYR A 152 4.90 -1.78 -12.19
C TYR A 152 4.25 -1.31 -13.49
N VAL A 153 4.71 -1.84 -14.62
CA VAL A 153 4.04 -1.67 -15.92
C VAL A 153 3.57 -3.04 -16.39
N VAL A 154 2.28 -3.15 -16.66
CA VAL A 154 1.65 -4.42 -17.07
C VAL A 154 2.08 -4.76 -18.49
N GLY A 155 2.86 -5.83 -18.65
CA GLY A 155 3.27 -6.35 -19.95
C GLY A 155 2.28 -7.35 -20.56
N GLY A 156 2.65 -7.90 -21.72
CA GLY A 156 1.96 -9.03 -22.35
C GLY A 156 0.51 -8.72 -22.74
N ARG A 157 -0.42 -9.60 -22.34
CA ARG A 157 -1.86 -9.48 -22.62
C ARG A 157 -2.67 -8.89 -21.45
N GLY A 158 -2.02 -8.52 -20.34
CA GLY A 158 -2.72 -8.22 -19.10
C GLY A 158 -3.43 -9.45 -18.54
N GLY A 159 -4.41 -9.24 -17.67
CA GLY A 159 -5.18 -10.32 -17.06
C GLY A 159 -5.73 -9.96 -15.69
N SER A 160 -6.32 -10.94 -15.02
CA SER A 160 -6.92 -10.75 -13.69
C SER A 160 -5.89 -10.73 -12.58
N LEU A 161 -6.11 -9.86 -11.60
CA LEU A 161 -5.43 -9.89 -10.32
C LEU A 161 -5.61 -11.25 -9.66
N LYS A 162 -4.52 -11.80 -9.15
CA LYS A 162 -4.57 -12.87 -8.16
C LYS A 162 -4.01 -12.33 -6.86
N LEU A 163 -4.69 -12.62 -5.75
CA LEU A 163 -4.12 -12.50 -4.42
C LEU A 163 -4.12 -13.87 -3.77
N GLY A 164 -3.21 -14.06 -2.85
CA GLY A 164 -3.09 -15.27 -2.08
C GLY A 164 -2.65 -14.99 -0.66
N TYR A 165 -2.49 -16.08 0.08
CA TYR A 165 -1.94 -16.07 1.42
C TYR A 165 -1.03 -17.28 1.55
N GLU A 166 0.19 -17.09 2.04
CA GLU A 166 1.11 -18.18 2.32
C GLU A 166 0.86 -18.67 3.75
N ASP A 167 0.53 -19.95 3.88
CA ASP A 167 0.17 -20.60 5.14
C ASP A 167 0.39 -22.12 5.01
N ASP A 168 0.66 -22.78 6.13
CA ASP A 168 0.74 -24.23 6.27
C ASP A 168 -0.63 -24.89 6.55
N GLY A 169 -1.64 -24.11 6.95
CA GLY A 169 -3.02 -24.55 7.14
C GLY A 169 -4.02 -23.42 6.89
N TYR A 170 -5.06 -23.68 6.08
CA TYR A 170 -5.97 -22.60 5.65
C TYR A 170 -7.34 -22.58 6.33
N SER A 171 -7.72 -23.68 7.00
CA SER A 171 -9.10 -23.92 7.45
C SER A 171 -9.52 -23.05 8.63
N ASP A 172 -8.56 -22.55 9.39
CA ASP A 172 -8.72 -21.73 10.59
C ASP A 172 -8.29 -20.27 10.40
N ASN A 173 -7.98 -19.90 9.15
CA ASN A 173 -7.68 -18.53 8.79
C ASN A 173 -8.95 -17.68 8.76
N SER A 174 -8.89 -16.49 9.37
CA SER A 174 -10.06 -15.63 9.45
C SER A 174 -9.71 -14.16 9.72
N TYR A 175 -10.76 -13.35 9.86
CA TYR A 175 -10.70 -11.94 10.28
C TYR A 175 -11.49 -11.70 11.58
N SER A 176 -11.71 -12.77 12.36
CA SER A 176 -12.48 -12.76 13.60
C SER A 176 -11.60 -13.03 14.82
N ALA A 177 -12.12 -12.73 16.02
CA ALA A 177 -11.42 -12.98 17.29
C ALA A 177 -10.02 -12.32 17.38
N HIS A 178 -9.99 -10.98 17.27
CA HIS A 178 -8.77 -10.18 17.26
C HIS A 178 -7.88 -10.36 18.50
N ASP A 179 -6.58 -10.62 18.29
CA ASP A 179 -5.52 -10.47 19.28
C ASP A 179 -4.39 -9.57 18.75
N ASN A 180 -3.46 -9.15 19.63
CA ASN A 180 -2.44 -8.17 19.25
C ASN A 180 -1.25 -8.74 18.46
N GLY A 181 -1.21 -10.06 18.25
CA GLY A 181 -0.09 -10.74 17.60
C GLY A 181 1.20 -10.74 18.43
N THR A 182 2.15 -11.58 18.04
CA THR A 182 3.50 -11.59 18.62
C THR A 182 4.13 -10.20 18.53
N GLY A 183 4.71 -9.71 19.63
CA GLY A 183 5.33 -8.38 19.68
C GLY A 183 4.37 -7.20 19.48
N ASN A 184 3.06 -7.39 19.69
CA ASN A 184 2.03 -6.37 19.43
C ASN A 184 1.96 -5.89 17.97
N GLN A 185 2.37 -6.74 17.01
CA GLN A 185 2.41 -6.39 15.59
C GLN A 185 1.04 -6.00 15.00
N CYS A 186 -0.06 -6.37 15.67
CA CYS A 186 -1.44 -6.11 15.27
C CYS A 186 -2.22 -5.25 16.28
N LEU A 187 -1.54 -4.62 17.25
CA LEU A 187 -2.17 -3.70 18.19
C LEU A 187 -2.73 -2.48 17.46
N ASN A 188 -4.03 -2.20 17.65
CA ASN A 188 -4.77 -1.12 16.99
C ASN A 188 -4.70 -1.18 15.44
N SER A 189 -4.43 -2.36 14.89
CA SER A 189 -4.44 -2.58 13.45
C SER A 189 -5.87 -2.81 12.95
N VAL A 190 -6.09 -2.46 11.69
CA VAL A 190 -7.26 -2.91 10.92
C VAL A 190 -7.04 -4.34 10.40
N ASN A 191 -8.12 -4.95 9.91
CA ASN A 191 -8.05 -6.17 9.12
C ASN A 191 -7.27 -5.92 7.82
N ALA A 192 -6.76 -6.99 7.24
CA ALA A 192 -5.93 -6.90 6.05
C ALA A 192 -6.62 -6.20 4.88
N PHE A 193 -5.83 -5.48 4.09
CA PHE A 193 -6.29 -4.87 2.86
C PHE A 193 -5.18 -4.82 1.82
N VAL A 194 -5.59 -4.82 0.56
CA VAL A 194 -4.73 -4.51 -0.59
C VAL A 194 -5.36 -3.37 -1.37
N ARG A 195 -4.60 -2.31 -1.60
CA ARG A 195 -5.02 -1.16 -2.39
C ARG A 195 -4.15 -1.01 -3.63
N ILE A 196 -4.82 -1.03 -4.77
CA ILE A 196 -4.25 -1.00 -6.11
C ILE A 196 -4.64 0.33 -6.75
N VAL A 197 -3.65 1.03 -7.27
CA VAL A 197 -3.85 2.24 -8.07
C VAL A 197 -3.36 1.97 -9.48
N VAL A 198 -4.23 2.18 -10.45
CA VAL A 198 -3.86 2.19 -11.87
C VAL A 198 -3.91 3.63 -12.36
N SER A 199 -2.84 4.09 -13.00
CA SER A 199 -2.67 5.46 -13.52
C SER A 199 -2.43 5.49 -15.03
#